data_AF-A0A5C3PXT6-F1
#
_entry.id   AF-A0A5C3PXT6-F1
#
_cell.length_a   1.000
_cell.length_b   1.000
_cell.length_c   1.000
_cell.angle_alpha   90.00
_cell.angle_beta   90.00
_cell.angle_gamma   90.00
#
_symmetry.space_group_name_H-M   'P 1'
#
loop_
_entity.id
_entity.type
_entity.pdbx_description
1 polymer ?
#
loop_
_entity_poly.entity_id
_entity_poly.type
_entity_poly.pdbx_seq_one_letter_code
_entity_poly.pdbx_strand_id
1 'polypeptide(L)'
;MPRLSRLHVHNDSGPPHGSGDYTTLVLLHGYAWHSGIFSRLAPLSTTYNVRVVLVNRHDYPWAAPYSKEDLAALDAAAAEVESDAAVAQANVLSVMKANARDLYDFLTEFVAENDIPKASVERDSGGLMVGGWSFGGAWMTALLAYADSFSAGDIDLGAYIRRVILYDVPYHTLGYPPLNGDVYGNPLFDLSLEPDERTRLFADWVSGYYEQTGSLDELERRTPLAHPPPTISTMTAEELASAFYPSPGDPGGSDCELLGAGIQSGAFGALRTSALRPAQSVNGDNKSHSTRWAAAEVLFVWFDAGPWEVTWAYHAMKKEVAEARKASTKVRKVAFLRVRDANHFVHWDKPDDALRACLARTSDFEDVVLDPA
;
A
#
# COMPACT_ATOMS: atom_id res chain seq x y z
N MET A 1 -28.26 -6.21 -6.34
CA MET A 1 -27.42 -7.37 -6.72
C MET A 1 -26.60 -7.76 -5.50
N PRO A 2 -26.21 -9.03 -5.29
CA PRO A 2 -25.26 -9.36 -4.24
C PRO A 2 -23.94 -8.63 -4.51
N ARG A 3 -23.29 -8.09 -3.47
CA ARG A 3 -21.94 -7.50 -3.59
C ARG A 3 -20.97 -8.58 -4.05
N LEU A 4 -20.23 -8.29 -5.11
CA LEU A 4 -19.16 -9.13 -5.65
C LEU A 4 -17.91 -9.00 -4.79
N SER A 5 -17.64 -7.80 -4.25
CA SER A 5 -16.48 -7.62 -3.39
C SER A 5 -16.68 -8.17 -1.98
N ARG A 6 -15.63 -8.82 -1.51
CA ARG A 6 -15.47 -9.36 -0.16
C ARG A 6 -14.82 -8.39 0.83
N LEU A 7 -14.45 -7.19 0.38
CA LEU A 7 -13.87 -6.12 1.20
C LEU A 7 -14.95 -5.36 1.97
N HIS A 8 -14.56 -4.67 3.05
CA HIS A 8 -15.49 -3.92 3.89
C HIS A 8 -15.12 -2.44 4.02
N VAL A 9 -16.06 -1.54 3.75
CA VAL A 9 -15.91 -0.10 4.02
C VAL A 9 -16.09 0.14 5.51
N HIS A 10 -14.97 0.31 6.22
CA HIS A 10 -14.97 0.63 7.65
C HIS A 10 -15.51 2.04 7.91
N ASN A 11 -15.12 3.00 7.08
CA ASN A 11 -15.59 4.37 7.16
C ASN A 11 -15.61 5.01 5.77
N ASP A 12 -16.58 5.88 5.54
CA ASP A 12 -16.68 6.70 4.35
C ASP A 12 -17.10 8.10 4.78
N SER A 13 -16.27 9.11 4.46
CA SER A 13 -16.59 10.51 4.79
C SER A 13 -17.79 11.05 4.01
N GLY A 14 -18.19 10.36 2.94
CA GLY A 14 -19.11 10.87 1.94
C GLY A 14 -18.46 11.93 1.03
N PRO A 15 -19.15 12.31 -0.06
CA PRO A 15 -18.69 13.38 -0.93
C PRO A 15 -18.68 14.73 -0.19
N PRO A 16 -17.65 15.59 -0.37
CA PRO A 16 -17.66 16.95 0.14
C PRO A 16 -18.89 17.72 -0.35
N HIS A 17 -19.58 18.40 0.56
CA HIS A 17 -20.86 19.06 0.25
C HIS A 17 -20.72 20.11 -0.85
N GLY A 18 -21.54 20.01 -1.90
CA GLY A 18 -21.57 20.96 -3.02
C GLY A 18 -20.41 20.82 -4.01
N SER A 19 -19.54 19.81 -3.85
CA SER A 19 -18.45 19.53 -4.78
C SER A 19 -18.90 18.57 -5.88
N GLY A 20 -18.61 18.94 -7.14
CA GLY A 20 -18.83 18.10 -8.32
C GLY A 20 -17.53 17.50 -8.89
N ASP A 21 -16.38 17.81 -8.30
CA ASP A 21 -15.05 17.46 -8.83
C ASP A 21 -14.10 16.92 -7.74
N TYR A 22 -14.63 16.53 -6.58
CA TYR A 22 -13.86 15.96 -5.48
C TYR A 22 -13.06 14.73 -5.91
N THR A 23 -11.91 14.55 -5.27
CA THR A 23 -11.12 13.32 -5.40
C THR A 23 -11.67 12.27 -4.44
N THR A 24 -11.74 11.01 -4.83
CA THR A 24 -12.00 9.91 -3.89
C THR A 24 -10.68 9.22 -3.55
N LEU A 25 -10.31 9.22 -2.27
CA LEU A 25 -9.15 8.52 -1.74
C LEU A 25 -9.61 7.24 -1.04
N VAL A 26 -9.23 6.09 -1.57
CA VAL A 26 -9.50 4.77 -0.99
C VAL A 26 -8.21 4.24 -0.36
N LEU A 27 -8.24 3.89 0.93
CA LEU A 27 -7.06 3.41 1.66
C LEU A 27 -7.25 2.00 2.21
N LEU A 28 -6.26 1.15 1.96
CA LEU A 28 -6.10 -0.17 2.55
C LEU A 28 -4.98 -0.12 3.62
N HIS A 29 -5.24 -0.77 4.74
CA HIS A 29 -4.32 -0.85 5.88
C HIS A 29 -3.23 -1.91 5.68
N GLY A 30 -2.21 -1.84 6.55
CA GLY A 30 -1.08 -2.76 6.60
C GLY A 30 -1.30 -3.99 7.48
N TYR A 31 -0.19 -4.52 8.00
CA TYR A 31 -0.08 -5.74 8.79
C TYR A 31 -0.54 -5.52 10.23
N ALA A 32 -1.41 -6.39 10.78
CA ALA A 32 -1.93 -6.37 12.16
C ALA A 32 -2.72 -5.10 12.58
N TRP A 33 -2.96 -4.17 11.67
CA TRP A 33 -3.80 -2.98 11.87
C TRP A 33 -4.94 -3.01 10.89
N HIS A 34 -6.13 -2.51 11.25
CA HIS A 34 -7.23 -2.32 10.33
C HIS A 34 -7.47 -0.83 10.02
N SER A 35 -8.43 -0.55 9.15
CA SER A 35 -8.71 0.80 8.61
C SER A 35 -9.03 1.89 9.64
N GLY A 36 -9.33 1.53 10.88
CA GLY A 36 -9.58 2.51 11.95
C GLY A 36 -8.36 3.39 12.23
N ILE A 37 -7.16 2.91 11.87
CA ILE A 37 -5.92 3.70 11.98
C ILE A 37 -5.96 4.98 11.15
N PHE A 38 -6.75 5.04 10.07
CA PHE A 38 -6.88 6.24 9.23
C PHE A 38 -8.05 7.14 9.65
N SER A 39 -8.72 6.85 10.77
CA SER A 39 -9.95 7.55 11.18
C SER A 39 -9.80 9.08 11.29
N ARG A 40 -8.60 9.56 11.61
CA ARG A 40 -8.28 11.00 11.71
C ARG A 40 -8.25 11.73 10.36
N LEU A 41 -8.28 11.02 9.23
CA LEU A 41 -8.33 11.62 7.88
C LEU A 41 -9.74 12.02 7.45
N ALA A 42 -10.77 11.28 7.84
CA ALA A 42 -12.15 11.53 7.38
C ALA A 42 -12.69 12.93 7.76
N PRO A 43 -12.40 13.48 8.96
CA PRO A 43 -12.77 14.86 9.31
C PRO A 43 -12.17 15.94 8.39
N LEU A 44 -11.09 15.64 7.67
CA LEU A 44 -10.40 16.58 6.78
C LEU A 44 -10.99 16.61 5.35
N SER A 45 -11.97 15.75 5.05
CA SER A 45 -12.59 15.58 3.73
C SER A 45 -13.02 16.90 3.07
N THR A 46 -13.74 17.76 3.81
CA THR A 46 -14.23 19.05 3.29
C THR A 46 -13.09 20.03 3.03
N THR A 47 -12.12 20.10 3.94
CA THR A 47 -10.95 21.01 3.84
C THR A 47 -10.16 20.76 2.55
N TYR A 48 -10.00 19.49 2.17
CA TYR A 48 -9.17 19.09 1.04
C TYR A 48 -9.96 18.71 -0.22
N ASN A 49 -11.28 18.94 -0.25
CA ASN A 49 -12.16 18.53 -1.35
C ASN A 49 -11.95 17.06 -1.75
N VAL A 50 -11.96 16.18 -0.75
CA VAL A 50 -11.69 14.74 -0.89
C VAL A 50 -12.73 13.91 -0.16
N ARG A 51 -13.20 12.83 -0.78
CA ARG A 51 -13.95 11.76 -0.12
C ARG A 51 -12.96 10.71 0.36
N VAL A 52 -12.89 10.46 1.65
CA VAL A 52 -11.99 9.47 2.26
C VAL A 52 -12.78 8.18 2.51
N VAL A 53 -12.30 7.07 1.96
CA VAL A 53 -12.92 5.75 2.06
C VAL A 53 -11.90 4.78 2.63
N LEU A 54 -12.18 4.24 3.82
CA LEU A 54 -11.27 3.39 4.56
C LEU A 54 -11.74 1.94 4.48
N VAL A 55 -10.94 1.04 3.92
CA VAL A 55 -11.37 -0.30 3.50
C VAL A 55 -10.56 -1.40 4.17
N ASN A 56 -11.26 -2.27 4.90
CA ASN A 56 -10.70 -3.47 5.50
C ASN A 56 -10.51 -4.58 4.46
N ARG A 57 -9.34 -5.22 4.52
CA ARG A 57 -8.97 -6.41 3.75
C ARG A 57 -9.58 -7.67 4.36
N HIS A 58 -9.44 -8.79 3.66
CA HIS A 58 -9.83 -10.12 4.16
C HIS A 58 -9.26 -10.44 5.54
N ASP A 59 -10.03 -11.19 6.34
CA ASP A 59 -9.74 -11.60 7.73
C ASP A 59 -9.67 -10.46 8.77
N TYR A 60 -9.81 -9.19 8.35
CA TYR A 60 -9.96 -8.06 9.27
C TYR A 60 -11.43 -7.79 9.63
N PRO A 61 -11.71 -7.02 10.70
CA PRO A 61 -13.06 -6.82 11.20
C PRO A 61 -14.07 -6.43 10.12
N TRP A 62 -15.21 -7.13 10.12
CA TRP A 62 -16.36 -6.95 9.21
C TRP A 62 -16.13 -7.27 7.73
N ALA A 63 -14.89 -7.52 7.29
CA ALA A 63 -14.62 -8.06 5.97
C ALA A 63 -14.90 -9.57 5.93
N ALA A 64 -15.10 -10.11 4.73
CA ALA A 64 -15.22 -11.56 4.60
C ALA A 64 -13.84 -12.22 4.81
N PRO A 65 -13.81 -13.41 5.42
CA PRO A 65 -12.55 -14.12 5.57
C PRO A 65 -11.99 -14.58 4.22
N TYR A 66 -10.73 -15.00 4.20
CA TYR A 66 -10.18 -15.69 3.03
C TYR A 66 -10.99 -16.96 2.71
N SER A 67 -11.03 -17.32 1.43
CA SER A 67 -11.62 -18.60 1.03
C SER A 67 -10.72 -19.76 1.49
N LYS A 68 -11.29 -20.97 1.60
CA LYS A 68 -10.51 -22.15 1.95
C LYS A 68 -9.45 -22.45 0.89
N GLU A 69 -9.78 -22.15 -0.36
CA GLU A 69 -8.92 -22.30 -1.52
C GLU A 69 -7.73 -21.33 -1.45
N ASP A 70 -7.97 -20.07 -1.08
CA ASP A 70 -6.90 -19.08 -0.91
C ASP A 70 -5.96 -19.47 0.23
N LEU A 71 -6.51 -19.88 1.39
CA LEU A 71 -5.71 -20.33 2.53
C LEU A 71 -4.89 -21.57 2.19
N ALA A 72 -5.49 -22.57 1.54
CA ALA A 72 -4.79 -23.77 1.11
C ALA A 72 -3.66 -23.47 0.11
N ALA A 73 -3.82 -22.47 -0.76
CA ALA A 73 -2.77 -22.02 -1.67
C ALA A 73 -1.61 -21.34 -0.93
N LEU A 74 -1.89 -20.57 0.14
CA LEU A 74 -0.86 -20.00 1.01
C LEU A 74 -0.10 -21.09 1.77
N ASP A 75 -0.81 -22.03 2.38
CA ASP A 75 -0.21 -23.17 3.09
C ASP A 75 0.69 -24.00 2.15
N ALA A 76 0.21 -24.26 0.93
CA ALA A 76 1.00 -24.96 -0.09
C ALA A 76 2.24 -24.16 -0.48
N ALA A 77 2.11 -22.84 -0.70
CA ALA A 77 3.25 -22.00 -1.02
C ALA A 77 4.31 -22.02 0.08
N ALA A 78 3.90 -21.92 1.35
CA ALA A 78 4.81 -21.98 2.50
C ALA A 78 5.52 -23.35 2.61
N ALA A 79 4.79 -24.44 2.36
CA ALA A 79 5.35 -25.80 2.42
C ALA A 79 6.32 -26.11 1.26
N GLU A 80 6.10 -25.51 0.08
CA GLU A 80 6.85 -25.82 -1.14
C GLU A 80 8.06 -24.91 -1.34
N VAL A 81 8.14 -23.77 -0.66
CA VAL A 81 9.13 -22.71 -0.98
C VAL A 81 10.59 -23.15 -0.92
N GLU A 82 10.94 -24.10 -0.05
CA GLU A 82 12.29 -24.67 0.03
C GLU A 82 12.59 -25.68 -1.09
N SER A 83 11.57 -26.38 -1.59
CA SER A 83 11.74 -27.49 -2.54
C SER A 83 11.48 -27.08 -3.99
N ASP A 84 10.52 -26.18 -4.23
CA ASP A 84 10.18 -25.61 -5.53
C ASP A 84 9.68 -24.16 -5.39
N ALA A 85 10.62 -23.21 -5.36
CA ALA A 85 10.31 -21.79 -5.25
C ALA A 85 9.43 -21.26 -6.40
N ALA A 86 9.45 -21.90 -7.58
CA ALA A 86 8.63 -21.46 -8.72
C ALA A 86 7.15 -21.84 -8.53
N VAL A 87 6.86 -23.02 -7.98
CA VAL A 87 5.49 -23.42 -7.63
C VAL A 87 4.99 -22.57 -6.47
N ALA A 88 5.80 -22.36 -5.42
CA ALA A 88 5.45 -21.47 -4.33
C ALA A 88 5.13 -20.05 -4.83
N GLN A 89 5.93 -19.54 -5.76
CA GLN A 89 5.67 -18.23 -6.39
C GLN A 89 4.35 -18.22 -7.16
N ALA A 90 4.06 -19.26 -7.94
CA ALA A 90 2.81 -19.36 -8.69
C ALA A 90 1.57 -19.38 -7.77
N ASN A 91 1.65 -20.09 -6.64
CA ASN A 91 0.59 -20.13 -5.64
C ASN A 91 0.35 -18.74 -5.01
N VAL A 92 1.41 -18.06 -4.56
CA VAL A 92 1.28 -16.69 -4.01
C VAL A 92 0.73 -15.72 -5.06
N LEU A 93 1.21 -15.78 -6.30
CA LEU A 93 0.70 -14.95 -7.39
C LEU A 93 -0.78 -15.21 -7.68
N SER A 94 -1.25 -16.46 -7.55
CA SER A 94 -2.67 -16.80 -7.68
C SER A 94 -3.52 -16.12 -6.61
N VAL A 95 -3.10 -16.20 -5.33
CA VAL A 95 -3.78 -15.53 -4.22
C VAL A 95 -3.77 -14.01 -4.40
N MET A 96 -2.63 -13.44 -4.80
CA MET A 96 -2.53 -11.99 -5.04
C MET A 96 -3.36 -11.53 -6.23
N LYS A 97 -3.57 -12.37 -7.25
CA LYS A 97 -4.49 -12.09 -8.35
C LYS A 97 -5.95 -12.09 -7.89
N ALA A 98 -6.35 -13.01 -7.01
CA ALA A 98 -7.67 -13.01 -6.40
C ALA A 98 -7.89 -11.73 -5.55
N ASN A 99 -6.92 -11.38 -4.70
CA ASN A 99 -6.92 -10.14 -3.92
C ASN A 99 -7.02 -8.88 -4.78
N ALA A 100 -6.28 -8.82 -5.90
CA ALA A 100 -6.38 -7.73 -6.87
C ALA A 100 -7.76 -7.67 -7.53
N ARG A 101 -8.37 -8.83 -7.79
CA ARG A 101 -9.71 -8.94 -8.35
C ARG A 101 -10.78 -8.41 -7.37
N ASP A 102 -10.71 -8.79 -6.10
CA ASP A 102 -11.64 -8.30 -5.07
C ASP A 102 -11.58 -6.78 -4.90
N LEU A 103 -10.37 -6.20 -4.97
CA LEU A 103 -10.19 -4.74 -4.93
C LEU A 103 -10.68 -4.08 -6.23
N TYR A 104 -10.44 -4.67 -7.39
CA TYR A 104 -10.95 -4.17 -8.66
C TYR A 104 -12.49 -4.15 -8.67
N ASP A 105 -13.11 -5.25 -8.26
CA ASP A 105 -14.57 -5.39 -8.18
C ASP A 105 -15.14 -4.40 -7.15
N PHE A 106 -14.50 -4.25 -5.97
CA PHE A 106 -14.87 -3.24 -4.97
C PHE A 106 -14.93 -1.83 -5.58
N LEU A 107 -13.87 -1.41 -6.25
CA LEU A 107 -13.77 -0.07 -6.82
C LEU A 107 -14.79 0.13 -7.95
N THR A 108 -15.04 -0.91 -8.74
CA THR A 108 -16.05 -0.90 -9.81
C THR A 108 -17.45 -0.73 -9.25
N GLU A 109 -17.82 -1.51 -8.23
CA GLU A 109 -19.09 -1.40 -7.51
C GLU A 109 -19.23 -0.04 -6.82
N PHE A 110 -18.16 0.42 -6.18
CA PHE A 110 -18.14 1.72 -5.51
C PHE A 110 -18.43 2.85 -6.48
N VAL A 111 -17.81 2.84 -7.68
CA VAL A 111 -18.10 3.80 -8.75
C VAL A 111 -19.55 3.72 -9.21
N ALA A 112 -20.10 2.51 -9.37
CA ALA A 112 -21.48 2.29 -9.80
C ALA A 112 -22.51 2.87 -8.82
N GLU A 113 -22.24 2.73 -7.52
CA GLU A 113 -23.19 3.05 -6.46
C GLU A 113 -23.13 4.53 -6.01
N ASN A 114 -22.06 5.25 -6.33
CA ASN A 114 -21.73 6.52 -5.65
C ASN A 114 -21.47 7.72 -6.57
N ASP A 115 -21.82 7.65 -7.86
CA ASP A 115 -21.69 8.75 -8.82
C ASP A 115 -20.31 9.43 -8.80
N ILE A 116 -19.24 8.62 -8.71
CA ILE A 116 -17.88 9.14 -8.55
C ILE A 116 -17.49 10.02 -9.74
N PRO A 117 -16.95 11.24 -9.54
CA PRO A 117 -16.46 12.07 -10.63
C PRO A 117 -15.37 11.34 -11.42
N LYS A 118 -15.39 11.41 -12.75
CA LYS A 118 -14.31 10.86 -13.59
C LYS A 118 -13.01 11.60 -13.37
N ALA A 119 -11.89 10.91 -13.59
CA ALA A 119 -10.58 11.53 -13.50
C ALA A 119 -10.40 12.62 -14.57
N SER A 120 -9.90 13.78 -14.18
CA SER A 120 -9.49 14.85 -15.08
C SER A 120 -8.01 15.15 -14.89
N VAL A 121 -7.18 14.72 -15.84
CA VAL A 121 -5.74 14.98 -15.82
C VAL A 121 -5.45 16.47 -15.93
N GLU A 122 -6.13 17.19 -16.83
CA GLU A 122 -5.92 18.62 -17.07
C GLU A 122 -6.22 19.48 -15.83
N ARG A 123 -7.27 19.13 -15.09
CA ARG A 123 -7.70 19.88 -13.91
C ARG A 123 -7.16 19.33 -12.60
N ASP A 124 -6.42 18.22 -12.66
CA ASP A 124 -5.95 17.49 -11.49
C ASP A 124 -7.05 17.27 -10.42
N SER A 125 -8.24 16.87 -10.89
CA SER A 125 -9.46 16.72 -10.07
C SER A 125 -10.23 15.45 -10.43
N GLY A 126 -11.21 15.10 -9.59
CA GLY A 126 -12.02 13.91 -9.75
C GLY A 126 -11.24 12.60 -9.64
N GLY A 127 -11.94 11.51 -9.95
CA GLY A 127 -11.39 10.17 -10.01
C GLY A 127 -11.05 9.56 -8.66
N LEU A 128 -10.41 8.41 -8.76
CA LEU A 128 -9.97 7.57 -7.65
C LEU A 128 -8.46 7.67 -7.50
N MET A 129 -8.04 7.90 -6.26
CA MET A 129 -6.71 7.59 -5.77
C MET A 129 -6.83 6.40 -4.83
N VAL A 130 -6.08 5.33 -5.07
CA VAL A 130 -6.14 4.11 -4.26
C VAL A 130 -4.78 3.88 -3.63
N GLY A 131 -4.71 3.79 -2.30
CA GLY A 131 -3.47 3.63 -1.57
C GLY A 131 -3.45 2.39 -0.69
N GLY A 132 -2.27 1.79 -0.57
CA GLY A 132 -2.00 0.70 0.37
C GLY A 132 -0.88 1.12 1.30
N TRP A 133 -1.18 1.20 2.60
CA TRP A 133 -0.20 1.54 3.62
C TRP A 133 0.62 0.31 3.99
N SER A 134 1.94 0.45 4.11
CA SER A 134 2.80 -0.61 4.62
C SER A 134 2.61 -1.91 3.83
N PHE A 135 2.25 -3.03 4.48
CA PHE A 135 1.93 -4.29 3.82
C PHE A 135 0.79 -4.21 2.79
N GLY A 136 -0.13 -3.25 2.94
CA GLY A 136 -1.17 -2.95 1.95
C GLY A 136 -0.62 -2.60 0.56
N GLY A 137 0.66 -2.20 0.47
CA GLY A 137 1.37 -1.99 -0.79
C GLY A 137 1.39 -3.24 -1.70
N ALA A 138 1.31 -4.45 -1.16
CA ALA A 138 1.20 -5.67 -1.94
C ALA A 138 -0.08 -5.72 -2.80
N TRP A 139 -1.20 -5.19 -2.28
CA TRP A 139 -2.44 -5.07 -3.05
C TRP A 139 -2.30 -4.04 -4.16
N MET A 140 -1.52 -2.97 -3.95
CA MET A 140 -1.31 -1.93 -4.95
C MET A 140 -0.48 -2.45 -6.13
N THR A 141 0.60 -3.19 -5.85
CA THR A 141 1.40 -3.83 -6.92
C THR A 141 0.61 -4.92 -7.62
N ALA A 142 -0.18 -5.72 -6.89
CA ALA A 142 -1.05 -6.73 -7.50
C ALA A 142 -2.15 -6.13 -8.37
N LEU A 143 -2.84 -5.08 -7.90
CA LEU A 143 -3.85 -4.36 -8.67
C LEU A 143 -3.26 -3.87 -9.99
N LEU A 144 -2.10 -3.21 -9.96
CA LEU A 144 -1.45 -2.71 -11.17
C LEU A 144 -0.95 -3.83 -12.09
N ALA A 145 -0.49 -4.94 -11.53
CA ALA A 145 -0.01 -6.09 -12.30
C ALA A 145 -1.14 -6.82 -13.05
N TYR A 146 -2.36 -6.84 -12.49
CA TYR A 146 -3.46 -7.64 -13.01
C TYR A 146 -4.66 -6.86 -13.56
N ALA A 147 -4.81 -5.57 -13.27
CA ALA A 147 -6.01 -4.82 -13.62
C ALA A 147 -6.33 -4.88 -15.14
N ASP A 148 -5.31 -4.78 -15.99
CA ASP A 148 -5.48 -4.90 -17.45
C ASP A 148 -5.96 -6.28 -17.92
N SER A 149 -5.75 -7.32 -17.10
CA SER A 149 -6.22 -8.67 -17.40
C SER A 149 -7.69 -8.90 -17.03
N PHE A 150 -8.32 -7.96 -16.31
CA PHE A 150 -9.72 -8.05 -15.91
C PHE A 150 -10.62 -7.41 -16.98
N SER A 151 -11.81 -7.96 -17.18
CA SER A 151 -12.75 -7.42 -18.16
C SER A 151 -13.36 -6.12 -17.63
N ALA A 152 -13.29 -5.04 -18.42
CA ALA A 152 -13.79 -3.71 -18.05
C ALA A 152 -15.30 -3.62 -17.75
N GLY A 153 -16.11 -4.65 -18.01
CA GLY A 153 -17.54 -4.66 -17.72
C GLY A 153 -18.27 -3.43 -18.31
N ASP A 154 -19.31 -2.97 -17.62
CA ASP A 154 -20.04 -1.74 -17.98
C ASP A 154 -19.32 -0.46 -17.50
N ILE A 155 -18.47 -0.58 -16.48
CA ILE A 155 -17.73 0.52 -15.88
C ILE A 155 -16.24 0.31 -16.15
N ASP A 156 -15.71 1.08 -17.10
CA ASP A 156 -14.27 1.13 -17.30
C ASP A 156 -13.61 1.90 -16.14
N LEU A 157 -13.15 1.15 -15.15
CA LEU A 157 -12.47 1.67 -13.96
C LEU A 157 -11.20 2.49 -14.33
N GLY A 158 -10.56 2.19 -15.47
CA GLY A 158 -9.43 2.97 -15.97
C GLY A 158 -9.77 4.44 -16.27
N ALA A 159 -11.03 4.78 -16.49
CA ALA A 159 -11.47 6.18 -16.66
C ALA A 159 -11.60 6.96 -15.33
N TYR A 160 -11.54 6.25 -14.20
CA TYR A 160 -11.66 6.82 -12.86
C TYR A 160 -10.32 6.78 -12.11
N ILE A 161 -9.52 5.73 -12.27
CA ILE A 161 -8.22 5.62 -11.61
C ILE A 161 -7.26 6.69 -12.14
N ARG A 162 -6.82 7.58 -11.25
CA ARG A 162 -5.77 8.56 -11.52
C ARG A 162 -4.43 8.12 -10.96
N ARG A 163 -4.44 7.57 -9.75
CA ARG A 163 -3.22 7.30 -8.97
C ARG A 163 -3.38 6.05 -8.13
N VAL A 164 -2.31 5.26 -8.09
CA VAL A 164 -2.10 4.18 -7.12
C VAL A 164 -0.96 4.61 -6.20
N ILE A 165 -1.17 4.55 -4.89
CA ILE A 165 -0.25 5.07 -3.89
C ILE A 165 0.41 3.92 -3.14
N LEU A 166 1.74 3.81 -3.27
CA LEU A 166 2.56 3.02 -2.35
C LEU A 166 2.79 3.92 -1.13
N TYR A 167 2.01 3.70 -0.08
CA TYR A 167 1.96 4.57 1.09
C TYR A 167 2.88 4.01 2.19
N ASP A 168 4.10 4.51 2.24
CA ASP A 168 5.14 4.11 3.21
C ASP A 168 5.38 2.58 3.23
N VAL A 169 5.63 2.00 2.06
CA VAL A 169 5.73 0.54 1.86
C VAL A 169 7.17 0.04 2.08
N PRO A 170 7.42 -0.98 2.92
CA PRO A 170 8.77 -1.47 3.19
C PRO A 170 9.35 -2.30 2.04
N TYR A 171 10.68 -2.42 2.01
CA TYR A 171 11.42 -2.98 0.88
C TYR A 171 11.02 -4.43 0.58
N HIS A 172 10.74 -5.22 1.62
CA HIS A 172 10.42 -6.63 1.51
C HIS A 172 9.02 -6.86 0.91
N THR A 173 8.06 -5.97 1.18
CA THR A 173 6.72 -5.99 0.53
C THR A 173 6.81 -5.66 -0.96
N LEU A 174 7.89 -4.99 -1.39
CA LEU A 174 8.18 -4.74 -2.80
C LEU A 174 9.12 -5.79 -3.40
N GLY A 175 9.61 -6.76 -2.63
CA GLY A 175 10.54 -7.79 -3.09
C GLY A 175 11.92 -7.23 -3.47
N TYR A 176 12.37 -6.16 -2.81
CA TYR A 176 13.78 -5.77 -2.86
C TYR A 176 14.61 -6.61 -1.88
N PRO A 177 15.91 -6.80 -2.12
CA PRO A 177 16.77 -7.42 -1.12
C PRO A 177 16.98 -6.50 0.09
N PRO A 178 17.29 -7.04 1.28
CA PRO A 178 17.66 -6.25 2.45
C PRO A 178 18.89 -5.38 2.20
N LEU A 179 18.91 -4.19 2.80
CA LEU A 179 20.04 -3.27 2.72
C LEU A 179 21.28 -3.92 3.35
N ASN A 180 22.34 -4.07 2.55
CA ASN A 180 23.59 -4.72 2.97
C ASN A 180 23.40 -6.15 3.54
N GLY A 181 22.32 -6.84 3.16
CA GLY A 181 22.01 -8.17 3.67
C GLY A 181 21.39 -8.20 5.08
N ASP A 182 21.11 -7.06 5.70
CA ASP A 182 20.58 -7.03 7.07
C ASP A 182 19.07 -7.24 7.14
N VAL A 183 18.68 -8.29 7.85
CA VAL A 183 17.30 -8.64 8.17
C VAL A 183 17.00 -8.56 9.68
N TYR A 184 18.02 -8.36 10.51
CA TYR A 184 17.94 -8.43 11.97
C TYR A 184 17.50 -7.11 12.63
N GLY A 185 17.29 -6.06 11.84
CA GLY A 185 16.77 -4.78 12.31
C GLY A 185 15.29 -4.84 12.70
N ASN A 186 14.51 -5.66 11.99
CA ASN A 186 13.06 -5.75 12.19
C ASN A 186 12.72 -6.86 13.21
N PRO A 187 12.04 -6.52 14.34
CA PRO A 187 11.69 -7.51 15.36
C PRO A 187 10.83 -8.68 14.86
N LEU A 188 10.04 -8.51 13.80
CA LEU A 188 9.24 -9.61 13.22
C LEU A 188 10.11 -10.76 12.69
N PHE A 189 11.31 -10.45 12.22
CA PHE A 189 12.23 -11.43 11.63
C PHE A 189 13.31 -11.90 12.60
N ASP A 190 13.30 -11.42 13.85
CA ASP A 190 14.25 -11.85 14.87
C ASP A 190 13.81 -13.18 15.51
N LEU A 191 14.39 -14.27 14.98
CA LEU A 191 14.10 -15.63 15.45
C LEU A 191 14.57 -15.91 16.89
N SER A 192 15.37 -15.01 17.51
CA SER A 192 15.79 -15.15 18.90
C SER A 192 14.73 -14.71 19.91
N LEU A 193 13.69 -14.00 19.46
CA LEU A 193 12.55 -13.57 20.27
C LEU A 193 11.44 -14.62 20.26
N GLU A 194 10.71 -14.73 21.36
CA GLU A 194 9.47 -15.50 21.42
C GLU A 194 8.37 -14.83 20.56
N PRO A 195 7.41 -15.59 19.99
CA PRO A 195 6.42 -15.04 19.06
C PRO A 195 5.64 -13.82 19.59
N ASP A 196 5.13 -13.91 20.82
CA ASP A 196 4.38 -12.81 21.45
C ASP A 196 5.26 -11.56 21.67
N GLU A 197 6.55 -11.77 21.94
CA GLU A 197 7.51 -10.69 22.11
C GLU A 197 7.81 -9.99 20.78
N ARG A 198 7.88 -10.74 19.66
CA ARG A 198 8.04 -10.16 18.31
C ARG A 198 6.92 -9.22 17.98
N THR A 199 5.66 -9.64 18.13
CA THR A 199 4.49 -8.81 17.81
C THR A 199 4.49 -7.53 18.63
N ARG A 200 4.78 -7.61 19.93
CA ARG A 200 4.85 -6.44 20.82
C ARG A 200 5.99 -5.49 20.43
N LEU A 201 7.21 -5.99 20.30
CA LEU A 201 8.38 -5.17 19.96
C LEU A 201 8.28 -4.59 18.55
N PHE A 202 7.68 -5.32 17.62
CA PHE A 202 7.41 -4.82 16.29
C PHE A 202 6.47 -3.62 16.33
N ALA A 203 5.40 -3.66 17.11
CA ALA A 203 4.44 -2.56 17.19
C ALA A 203 5.08 -1.26 17.72
N ASP A 204 5.94 -1.36 18.73
CA ASP A 204 6.74 -0.23 19.24
C ASP A 204 7.76 0.25 18.18
N TRP A 205 8.50 -0.66 17.57
CA TRP A 205 9.51 -0.36 16.55
C TRP A 205 8.90 0.30 15.31
N VAL A 206 7.85 -0.29 14.75
CA VAL A 206 7.24 0.16 13.49
C VAL A 206 6.56 1.51 13.65
N SER A 207 6.09 1.83 14.86
CA SER A 207 5.52 3.14 15.18
C SER A 207 6.53 4.14 15.74
N GLY A 208 7.81 3.77 15.79
CA GLY A 208 8.88 4.61 16.29
C GLY A 208 9.24 5.78 15.39
N TYR A 209 9.83 6.82 15.99
CA TYR A 209 10.54 7.87 15.27
C TYR A 209 12.04 7.54 15.24
N TYR A 210 12.71 7.83 14.14
CA TYR A 210 14.13 7.52 13.94
C TYR A 210 14.91 8.77 13.53
N GLU A 211 16.19 8.83 13.90
CA GLU A 211 17.06 9.93 13.51
C GLU A 211 17.29 9.92 11.99
N GLN A 212 17.10 11.07 11.36
CA GLN A 212 17.39 11.25 9.95
C GLN A 212 18.90 11.30 9.75
N THR A 213 19.41 10.49 8.83
CA THR A 213 20.82 10.50 8.45
C THR A 213 20.99 10.88 6.98
N GLY A 214 22.18 11.35 6.63
CA GLY A 214 22.55 11.64 5.24
C GLY A 214 22.98 10.40 4.45
N SER A 215 23.07 9.23 5.10
CA SER A 215 23.67 8.02 4.55
C SER A 215 22.83 6.78 4.88
N LEU A 216 22.60 5.94 3.87
CA LEU A 216 21.91 4.66 4.04
C LEU A 216 22.63 3.72 5.02
N ASP A 217 23.96 3.80 5.09
CA ASP A 217 24.76 2.95 5.98
C ASP A 217 24.62 3.35 7.46
N GLU A 218 24.15 4.57 7.74
CA GLU A 218 24.01 5.14 9.08
C GLU A 218 22.58 5.03 9.63
N LEU A 219 21.64 4.47 8.87
CA LEU A 219 20.25 4.33 9.31
C LEU A 219 20.17 3.47 10.58
N GLU A 220 19.58 4.02 11.65
CA GLU A 220 19.26 3.27 12.86
C GLU A 220 18.22 2.18 12.55
N ARG A 221 18.52 0.94 12.96
CA ARG A 221 17.76 -0.23 12.52
C ARG A 221 16.81 -0.77 13.57
N ARG A 222 17.05 -0.51 14.85
CA ARG A 222 16.41 -1.20 15.98
C ARG A 222 15.80 -0.26 17.00
N THR A 223 16.50 0.82 17.34
CA THR A 223 16.13 1.62 18.50
C THR A 223 15.47 2.91 18.05
N PRO A 224 14.14 3.08 18.21
CA PRO A 224 13.52 4.36 17.97
C PRO A 224 13.99 5.40 18.99
N LEU A 225 13.84 6.67 18.63
CA LEU A 225 14.07 7.81 19.50
C LEU A 225 13.18 7.73 20.75
N ALA A 226 13.72 8.23 21.87
CA ALA A 226 12.92 8.40 23.08
C ALA A 226 11.92 9.55 22.95
N HIS A 227 12.28 10.60 22.20
CA HIS A 227 11.46 11.79 21.96
C HIS A 227 11.59 12.26 20.50
N PRO A 228 10.46 12.37 19.77
CA PRO A 228 9.12 11.88 20.14
C PRO A 228 9.10 10.35 20.33
N PRO A 229 8.24 9.82 21.23
CA PRO A 229 8.13 8.39 21.46
C PRO A 229 7.36 7.72 20.31
N PRO A 230 7.38 6.38 20.21
CA PRO A 230 6.57 5.66 19.24
C PRO A 230 5.07 6.01 19.32
N THR A 231 4.39 6.14 18.19
CA THR A 231 2.96 6.54 18.14
C THR A 231 2.09 5.64 19.00
N ILE A 232 2.33 4.32 18.96
CA ILE A 232 1.52 3.36 19.72
C ILE A 232 1.55 3.62 21.23
N SER A 233 2.68 4.12 21.75
CA SER A 233 2.85 4.42 23.18
C SER A 233 2.05 5.64 23.63
N THR A 234 1.59 6.47 22.69
CA THR A 234 0.77 7.66 22.95
C THR A 234 -0.73 7.42 22.78
N MET A 235 -1.11 6.28 22.21
CA MET A 235 -2.51 5.89 22.06
C MET A 235 -3.11 5.46 23.39
N THR A 236 -4.35 5.87 23.64
CA THR A 236 -5.16 5.28 24.71
C THR A 236 -5.52 3.83 24.38
N ALA A 237 -5.91 3.05 25.38
CA ALA A 237 -6.36 1.67 25.17
C ALA A 237 -7.58 1.59 24.22
N GLU A 238 -8.46 2.59 24.27
CA GLU A 238 -9.66 2.66 23.43
C GLU A 238 -9.31 2.99 21.97
N GLU A 239 -8.37 3.91 21.76
CA GLU A 239 -7.81 4.20 20.44
C GLU A 239 -7.09 2.97 19.86
N LEU A 240 -6.28 2.28 20.64
CA LEU A 240 -5.59 1.07 20.19
C LEU A 240 -6.59 -0.01 19.78
N ALA A 241 -7.61 -0.27 20.60
CA ALA A 241 -8.67 -1.23 20.30
C ALA A 241 -9.52 -0.85 19.07
N SER A 242 -9.50 0.42 18.66
CA SER A 242 -10.23 0.91 17.49
C SER A 242 -9.49 0.72 16.15
N ALA A 243 -8.24 0.23 16.19
CA ALA A 243 -7.40 0.13 15.00
C ALA A 243 -6.49 -1.11 14.97
N PHE A 244 -6.04 -1.63 16.12
CA PHE A 244 -5.12 -2.76 16.19
C PHE A 244 -5.87 -4.09 16.21
N TYR A 245 -5.47 -5.02 15.36
CA TYR A 245 -6.09 -6.33 15.19
C TYR A 245 -5.00 -7.36 14.83
N PRO A 246 -4.35 -7.97 15.84
CA PRO A 246 -3.13 -8.75 15.64
C PRO A 246 -3.36 -10.09 14.95
N SER A 247 -4.56 -10.68 15.06
CA SER A 247 -4.82 -12.07 14.64
C SER A 247 -4.38 -12.44 13.22
N PRO A 248 -4.59 -11.61 12.16
CA PRO A 248 -4.06 -11.91 10.83
C PRO A 248 -2.53 -11.89 10.74
N GLY A 249 -1.86 -11.15 11.62
CA GLY A 249 -0.40 -11.04 11.70
C GLY A 249 0.26 -11.94 12.75
N ASP A 250 -0.51 -12.62 13.60
CA ASP A 250 0.02 -13.63 14.52
C ASP A 250 0.46 -14.90 13.76
N PRO A 251 1.30 -15.78 14.34
CA PRO A 251 1.69 -17.03 13.70
C PRO A 251 0.49 -17.87 13.24
N GLY A 252 0.49 -18.30 11.98
CA GLY A 252 -0.65 -18.98 11.35
C GLY A 252 -1.77 -18.05 10.86
N GLY A 253 -1.65 -16.74 11.07
CA GLY A 253 -2.55 -15.73 10.53
C GLY A 253 -2.29 -15.45 9.05
N SER A 254 -3.32 -15.02 8.32
CA SER A 254 -3.27 -14.86 6.86
C SER A 254 -2.19 -13.90 6.35
N ASP A 255 -1.97 -12.77 7.06
CA ASP A 255 -0.94 -11.81 6.68
C ASP A 255 0.46 -12.33 7.01
N CYS A 256 0.63 -13.06 8.12
CA CYS A 256 1.89 -13.71 8.48
C CYS A 256 2.32 -14.71 7.38
N GLU A 257 1.42 -15.61 6.99
CA GLU A 257 1.70 -16.62 5.97
C GLU A 257 1.93 -15.99 4.59
N LEU A 258 1.10 -15.03 4.18
CA LEU A 258 1.26 -14.33 2.90
C LEU A 258 2.57 -13.53 2.85
N LEU A 259 2.94 -12.85 3.93
CA LEU A 259 4.19 -12.09 4.00
C LEU A 259 5.39 -13.04 3.87
N GLY A 260 5.42 -14.12 4.66
CA GLY A 260 6.49 -15.12 4.63
C GLY A 260 6.64 -15.76 3.26
N ALA A 261 5.56 -16.36 2.73
CA ALA A 261 5.57 -17.01 1.43
C ALA A 261 5.87 -16.02 0.29
N GLY A 262 5.35 -14.78 0.36
CA GLY A 262 5.58 -13.77 -0.67
C GLY A 262 7.03 -13.27 -0.74
N ILE A 263 7.70 -13.16 0.41
CA ILE A 263 9.13 -12.84 0.48
C ILE A 263 9.96 -14.01 -0.06
N GLN A 264 9.75 -15.21 0.49
CA GLN A 264 10.60 -16.37 0.21
C GLN A 264 10.46 -16.87 -1.23
N SER A 265 9.26 -16.79 -1.82
CA SER A 265 9.02 -17.16 -3.22
C SER A 265 9.43 -16.08 -4.23
N GLY A 266 9.74 -14.86 -3.77
CA GLY A 266 10.01 -13.71 -4.64
C GLY A 266 8.78 -13.17 -5.39
N ALA A 267 7.56 -13.60 -5.02
CA ALA A 267 6.32 -13.17 -5.66
C ALA A 267 6.12 -11.65 -5.62
N PHE A 268 6.48 -10.99 -4.51
CA PHE A 268 6.37 -9.52 -4.40
C PHE A 268 7.27 -8.79 -5.42
N GLY A 269 8.45 -9.31 -5.71
CA GLY A 269 9.34 -8.76 -6.74
C GLY A 269 8.78 -8.93 -8.15
N ALA A 270 8.12 -10.07 -8.43
CA ALA A 270 7.42 -10.30 -9.68
C ALA A 270 6.24 -9.34 -9.86
N LEU A 271 5.42 -9.14 -8.82
CA LEU A 271 4.30 -8.20 -8.83
C LEU A 271 4.76 -6.75 -9.05
N ARG A 272 5.79 -6.32 -8.31
CA ARG A 272 6.40 -4.99 -8.49
C ARG A 272 6.87 -4.79 -9.93
N THR A 273 7.59 -5.78 -10.47
CA THR A 273 8.13 -5.72 -11.83
C THR A 273 7.00 -5.55 -12.87
N SER A 274 5.94 -6.35 -12.76
CA SER A 274 4.77 -6.26 -13.64
C SER A 274 4.01 -4.94 -13.47
N ALA A 275 3.82 -4.47 -12.24
CA ALA A 275 3.16 -3.21 -11.94
C ALA A 275 3.86 -2.02 -12.60
N LEU A 276 5.20 -1.99 -12.56
CA LEU A 276 6.03 -0.92 -13.13
C LEU A 276 6.14 -0.98 -14.66
N ARG A 277 5.91 -2.15 -15.26
CA ARG A 277 6.08 -2.40 -16.70
C ARG A 277 4.74 -2.82 -17.32
N PRO A 278 3.79 -1.88 -17.49
CA PRO A 278 2.50 -2.19 -18.07
C PRO A 278 2.66 -2.75 -19.49
N ALA A 279 1.72 -3.62 -19.88
CA ALA A 279 1.68 -4.20 -21.22
C ALA A 279 1.69 -3.12 -22.32
N GLN A 280 2.34 -3.40 -23.45
CA GLN A 280 2.35 -2.46 -24.57
C GLN A 280 1.00 -2.51 -25.30
N SER A 281 0.36 -1.35 -25.47
CA SER A 281 -0.79 -1.21 -26.38
C SER A 281 -0.35 -1.61 -27.79
N VAL A 282 -0.98 -2.66 -28.34
CA VAL A 282 -0.61 -3.25 -29.63
C VAL A 282 -0.99 -2.33 -30.80
N ASN A 283 -1.87 -1.34 -30.60
CA ASN A 283 -2.48 -0.57 -31.70
C ASN A 283 -2.52 0.96 -31.49
N GLY A 284 -1.81 1.52 -30.52
CA GLY A 284 -1.79 2.98 -30.30
C GLY A 284 -3.13 3.60 -29.90
N ASP A 285 -4.13 2.79 -29.52
CA ASP A 285 -5.42 3.27 -29.04
C ASP A 285 -5.30 3.75 -27.59
N ASN A 286 -5.11 5.07 -27.44
CA ASN A 286 -5.01 5.75 -26.16
C ASN A 286 -6.30 5.73 -25.32
N LYS A 287 -7.40 5.16 -25.83
CA LYS A 287 -8.69 5.08 -25.12
C LYS A 287 -9.06 3.67 -24.67
N SER A 288 -8.24 2.67 -24.98
CA SER A 288 -8.45 1.30 -24.48
C SER A 288 -8.29 1.22 -22.96
N HIS A 289 -9.00 0.28 -22.34
CA HIS A 289 -8.87 -0.05 -20.91
C HIS A 289 -7.40 -0.23 -20.49
N SER A 290 -6.66 -1.01 -21.28
CA SER A 290 -5.22 -1.24 -21.11
C SER A 290 -4.41 0.05 -21.10
N THR A 291 -4.67 0.96 -22.05
CA THR A 291 -3.90 2.20 -22.11
C THR A 291 -4.25 3.15 -20.97
N ARG A 292 -5.50 3.14 -20.49
CA ARG A 292 -5.90 3.91 -19.31
C ARG A 292 -5.22 3.42 -18.04
N TRP A 293 -5.20 2.11 -17.81
CA TRP A 293 -4.46 1.53 -16.69
C TRP A 293 -2.97 1.77 -16.79
N ALA A 294 -2.37 1.65 -17.98
CA ALA A 294 -0.97 1.99 -18.21
C ALA A 294 -0.63 3.46 -17.92
N ALA A 295 -1.62 4.36 -18.03
CA ALA A 295 -1.48 5.79 -17.76
C ALA A 295 -1.66 6.17 -16.28
N ALA A 296 -2.25 5.29 -15.45
CA ALA A 296 -2.38 5.53 -14.02
C ALA A 296 -1.00 5.83 -13.42
N GLU A 297 -0.89 6.83 -12.56
CA GLU A 297 0.36 7.16 -11.88
C GLU A 297 0.61 6.20 -10.71
N VAL A 298 1.87 5.84 -10.45
CA VAL A 298 2.29 5.38 -9.13
C VAL A 298 2.91 6.53 -8.36
N LEU A 299 2.39 6.81 -7.17
CA LEU A 299 3.01 7.71 -6.21
C LEU A 299 3.59 6.88 -5.07
N PHE A 300 4.90 6.97 -4.87
CA PHE A 300 5.56 6.45 -3.67
C PHE A 300 5.65 7.58 -2.64
N VAL A 301 4.85 7.48 -1.58
CA VAL A 301 4.94 8.39 -0.43
C VAL A 301 5.77 7.70 0.63
N TRP A 302 6.74 8.40 1.21
CA TRP A 302 7.52 7.89 2.34
C TRP A 302 7.79 8.97 3.38
N PHE A 303 8.08 8.54 4.61
CA PHE A 303 8.33 9.41 5.75
C PHE A 303 9.73 9.19 6.30
N ASP A 304 10.48 10.28 6.45
CA ASP A 304 11.92 10.22 6.67
C ASP A 304 12.35 10.04 8.12
N ALA A 305 11.43 10.09 9.08
CA ALA A 305 11.67 9.77 10.48
C ALA A 305 11.02 8.43 10.87
N GLY A 306 10.62 7.60 9.90
CA GLY A 306 10.10 6.25 10.12
C GLY A 306 11.18 5.16 10.10
N PRO A 307 10.78 3.88 10.21
CA PRO A 307 11.72 2.76 10.16
C PRO A 307 12.54 2.72 8.86
N TRP A 308 13.81 2.32 8.98
CA TRP A 308 14.77 2.28 7.88
C TRP A 308 14.29 1.51 6.64
N GLU A 309 13.41 0.51 6.82
CA GLU A 309 12.94 -0.37 5.77
C GLU A 309 12.22 0.38 4.64
N VAL A 310 11.49 1.44 4.96
CA VAL A 310 10.76 2.24 3.97
C VAL A 310 11.69 3.22 3.27
N THR A 311 12.61 3.85 4.02
CA THR A 311 13.68 4.66 3.44
C THR A 311 14.46 3.84 2.41
N TRP A 312 14.85 2.61 2.75
CA TRP A 312 15.51 1.72 1.80
C TRP A 312 14.64 1.38 0.59
N ALA A 313 13.35 1.06 0.79
CA ALA A 313 12.41 0.78 -0.28
C ALA A 313 12.32 1.93 -1.29
N TYR A 314 12.21 3.17 -0.80
CA TYR A 314 12.21 4.38 -1.60
C TYR A 314 13.50 4.48 -2.44
N HIS A 315 14.67 4.33 -1.82
CA HIS A 315 15.96 4.44 -2.52
C HIS A 315 16.13 3.33 -3.57
N ALA A 316 15.74 2.09 -3.26
CA ALA A 316 15.81 0.96 -4.17
C ALA A 316 14.90 1.16 -5.39
N MET A 317 13.65 1.59 -5.16
CA MET A 317 12.70 1.83 -6.25
C MET A 317 13.05 3.05 -7.09
N LYS A 318 13.53 4.12 -6.48
CA LYS A 318 14.02 5.30 -7.20
C LYS A 318 15.19 4.94 -8.12
N LYS A 319 16.12 4.11 -7.64
CA LYS A 319 17.23 3.59 -8.45
C LYS A 319 16.72 2.74 -9.62
N GLU A 320 15.82 1.79 -9.38
CA GLU A 320 15.24 0.94 -10.44
C GLU A 320 14.55 1.79 -11.53
N VAL A 321 13.74 2.77 -11.14
CA VAL A 321 13.05 3.66 -12.09
C VAL A 321 14.04 4.52 -12.86
N ALA A 322 15.06 5.07 -12.22
CA ALA A 322 16.09 5.88 -12.87
C ALA A 322 16.91 5.05 -13.89
N GLU A 323 17.27 3.83 -13.53
CA GLU A 323 17.98 2.89 -14.41
C GLU A 323 17.11 2.48 -15.61
N ALA A 324 15.82 2.19 -15.39
CA ALA A 324 14.89 1.89 -16.47
C ALA A 324 14.75 3.07 -17.46
N ARG A 325 14.61 4.30 -16.95
CA ARG A 325 14.56 5.52 -17.76
C ARG A 325 15.86 5.72 -18.56
N LYS A 326 17.02 5.55 -17.93
CA LYS A 326 18.33 5.65 -18.60
C LYS A 326 18.50 4.60 -19.69
N ALA A 327 18.00 3.38 -19.46
CA ALA A 327 18.01 2.29 -20.42
C ALA A 327 16.92 2.41 -21.51
N SER A 328 16.13 3.50 -21.54
CA SER A 328 14.96 3.67 -22.42
C SER A 328 13.95 2.51 -22.33
N THR A 329 13.94 1.80 -21.20
CA THR A 329 12.94 0.76 -20.92
C THR A 329 11.65 1.46 -20.55
N LYS A 330 10.56 1.07 -21.22
CA LYS A 330 9.24 1.62 -20.92
C LYS A 330 8.83 1.25 -19.50
N VAL A 331 8.71 2.26 -18.65
CA VAL A 331 8.22 2.17 -17.27
C VAL A 331 7.03 3.11 -17.13
N ARG A 332 6.05 2.74 -16.31
CA ARG A 332 4.89 3.61 -16.02
C ARG A 332 5.36 4.90 -15.34
N LYS A 333 4.49 5.92 -15.28
CA LYS A 333 4.79 7.14 -14.51
C LYS A 333 4.89 6.79 -13.02
N VAL A 334 6.08 7.01 -12.45
CA VAL A 334 6.35 6.87 -11.01
C VAL A 334 6.86 8.20 -10.49
N ALA A 335 6.19 8.72 -9.48
CA ALA A 335 6.58 9.91 -8.73
C ALA A 335 6.93 9.53 -7.28
N PHE A 336 7.81 10.32 -6.68
CA PHE A 336 8.27 10.11 -5.31
C PHE A 336 7.99 11.36 -4.47
N LEU A 337 7.49 11.14 -3.25
CA LEU A 337 7.17 12.20 -2.30
C LEU A 337 7.69 11.84 -0.92
N ARG A 338 8.42 12.76 -0.32
CA ARG A 338 8.94 12.69 1.06
C ARG A 338 8.11 13.60 1.97
N VAL A 339 7.68 13.12 3.12
CA VAL A 339 7.18 13.96 4.22
C VAL A 339 8.26 14.03 5.28
N ARG A 340 8.61 15.25 5.70
CA ARG A 340 9.63 15.47 6.73
C ARG A 340 9.12 15.25 8.15
N ASP A 341 10.01 14.77 9.00
CA ASP A 341 9.82 14.62 10.45
C ASP A 341 8.59 13.79 10.82
N ALA A 342 8.26 12.82 9.97
CA ALA A 342 7.10 11.96 10.11
C ALA A 342 7.53 10.50 10.18
N ASN A 343 6.85 9.71 11.01
CA ASN A 343 7.05 8.27 11.11
C ASN A 343 6.02 7.51 10.27
N HIS A 344 6.07 6.17 10.35
CA HIS A 344 5.19 5.24 9.64
C HIS A 344 3.68 5.46 9.89
N PHE A 345 3.31 6.14 10.98
CA PHE A 345 1.94 6.39 11.42
C PHE A 345 1.53 7.85 11.25
N VAL A 346 2.10 8.56 10.26
CA VAL A 346 1.78 9.98 10.00
C VAL A 346 0.29 10.27 9.87
N HIS A 347 -0.52 9.33 9.37
CA HIS A 347 -1.98 9.49 9.27
C HIS A 347 -2.67 9.58 10.63
N TRP A 348 -2.02 9.09 11.68
CA TRP A 348 -2.47 9.22 13.06
C TRP A 348 -1.89 10.49 13.71
N ASP A 349 -0.59 10.70 13.58
CA ASP A 349 0.12 11.78 14.29
C ASP A 349 -0.04 13.15 13.63
N LYS A 350 -0.01 13.19 12.30
CA LYS A 350 -0.09 14.40 11.46
C LYS A 350 -1.05 14.18 10.29
N PRO A 351 -2.36 14.00 10.55
CA PRO A 351 -3.34 13.63 9.52
C PRO A 351 -3.44 14.63 8.35
N ASP A 352 -3.21 15.93 8.61
CA ASP A 352 -3.12 16.95 7.57
C ASP A 352 -1.96 16.70 6.59
N ASP A 353 -0.76 16.43 7.11
CA ASP A 353 0.43 16.14 6.29
C ASP A 353 0.24 14.85 5.47
N ALA A 354 -0.35 13.82 6.09
CA ALA A 354 -0.69 12.57 5.44
C ALA A 354 -1.61 12.79 4.23
N LEU A 355 -2.68 13.57 4.40
CA LEU A 355 -3.66 13.82 3.35
C LEU A 355 -3.06 14.72 2.25
N ARG A 356 -2.29 15.74 2.63
CA ARG A 356 -1.53 16.58 1.69
C ARG A 356 -0.56 15.75 0.85
N ALA A 357 0.11 14.76 1.45
CA ALA A 357 1.01 13.86 0.75
C ALA A 357 0.28 13.02 -0.32
N CYS A 358 -0.87 12.42 0.02
CA CYS A 358 -1.66 11.65 -0.93
C CYS A 358 -2.18 12.50 -2.10
N LEU A 359 -2.56 13.76 -1.83
CA LEU A 359 -3.16 14.68 -2.79
C LEU A 359 -2.15 15.57 -3.53
N ALA A 360 -0.86 15.46 -3.21
CA ALA A 360 0.15 16.35 -3.75
C ALA A 360 0.21 16.29 -5.29
N ARG A 361 0.52 17.44 -5.87
CA ARG A 361 0.94 17.54 -7.26
C ARG A 361 2.32 16.94 -7.39
N THR A 362 2.47 16.04 -8.36
CA THR A 362 3.70 15.28 -8.58
C THR A 362 4.56 15.92 -9.67
N SER A 363 5.86 15.64 -9.64
CA SER A 363 6.82 16.00 -10.68
C SER A 363 7.46 14.73 -11.25
N ASP A 364 7.73 14.75 -12.56
CA ASP A 364 8.46 13.66 -13.23
C ASP A 364 9.97 13.75 -13.03
N PHE A 365 10.46 14.93 -12.64
CA PHE A 365 11.89 15.28 -12.62
C PHE A 365 12.47 15.35 -11.21
N GLU A 366 11.66 15.77 -10.24
CA GLU A 366 12.13 16.06 -8.88
C GLU A 366 11.20 15.41 -7.86
N ASP A 367 11.79 15.06 -6.72
CA ASP A 367 11.01 14.61 -5.59
C ASP A 367 10.22 15.77 -5.02
N VAL A 368 8.97 15.51 -4.66
CA VAL A 368 8.19 16.45 -3.89
C VAL A 368 8.56 16.27 -2.42
N VAL A 369 8.92 17.36 -1.75
CA VAL A 369 9.16 17.33 -0.31
C VAL A 369 8.13 18.19 0.38
N LEU A 370 7.40 17.59 1.32
CA LEU A 370 6.46 18.28 2.18
C LEU A 370 7.10 18.55 3.53
N ASP A 371 7.15 19.84 3.87
CA ASP A 371 7.40 20.30 5.23
C ASP A 371 6.12 20.13 6.07
N PRO A 372 6.26 19.84 7.38
CA PRO A 372 5.12 19.76 8.29
C PRO A 372 4.27 21.03 8.23
N ALA A 373 2.94 20.86 8.29
CA ALA A 373 1.96 21.94 8.21
C ALA A 373 2.03 22.95 9.37
#